data_AF-A0A8D5FVF3-F1
#
_entry.id   AF-A0A8D5FVF3-F1
#
_cell.length_a   1.000
_cell.length_b   1.000
_cell.length_c   1.000
_cell.angle_alpha   90.00
_cell.angle_beta   90.00
_cell.angle_gamma   90.00
#
_symmetry.space_group_name_H-M   'P 1'
#
loop_
_entity.id
_entity.type
_entity.pdbx_description
1 polymer ?
#
loop_
_entity_poly.entity_id
_entity_poly.type
_entity_poly.pdbx_seq_one_letter_code
_entity_poly.pdbx_strand_id
1 'polypeptide(L)'
;MKRTEEVFVGKLSEGEVAARLLEHEQVLCVVNTRQQALDIFKALPESDANIHLSALMHPAHRYEKLTEIRKRLQPGSGRPCRVISTQLIEAGVDVDFPCVFRAVAGIDSIAQAAGRCNRNGRNEVPGKVFVFAFPEDGGCSFFRQAAQSAAKLFGEYEGRLTAPECVRAYFADFFWNNEQRMDGDGILTICLPAQSGDIQFRELAKFRMIQSASVPVIIAGDEKAQNLVRALEAAEHKGGILRKLQQFTVQIYPYQLDEIRDWLEEPIPEIWVLRSSELYSDTTGLKCKPPQGNAFFG
;
A
#
# COMPACT_ATOMS: atom_id res chain seq x y z
N MET A 1 -27.77 -10.25 1.79
CA MET A 1 -27.21 -10.83 0.55
C MET A 1 -25.70 -10.79 0.66
N LYS A 2 -25.01 -11.93 0.52
CA LYS A 2 -23.54 -12.01 0.67
C LYS A 2 -22.90 -11.28 -0.52
N ARG A 3 -22.10 -10.24 -0.28
CA ARG A 3 -21.53 -9.39 -1.35
C ARG A 3 -20.26 -9.99 -1.96
N THR A 4 -19.51 -10.74 -1.16
CA THR A 4 -18.23 -11.33 -1.52
C THR A 4 -18.15 -12.79 -1.09
N GLU A 5 -17.31 -13.55 -1.78
CA GLU A 5 -16.91 -14.89 -1.39
C GLU A 5 -15.38 -14.96 -1.35
N GLU A 6 -14.84 -15.21 -0.16
CA GLU A 6 -13.41 -15.30 0.05
C GLU A 6 -12.92 -16.75 -0.09
N VAL A 7 -11.84 -16.95 -0.84
CA VAL A 7 -11.28 -18.27 -1.14
C VAL A 7 -9.77 -18.24 -0.97
N PHE A 8 -9.23 -19.16 -0.17
CA PHE A 8 -7.78 -19.36 -0.10
C PHE A 8 -7.30 -20.21 -1.27
N VAL A 9 -6.32 -19.70 -2.00
CA VAL A 9 -5.80 -20.37 -3.21
C VAL A 9 -4.37 -20.88 -3.04
N GLY A 10 -3.90 -20.98 -1.80
CA GLY A 10 -2.61 -21.55 -1.46
C GLY A 10 -1.44 -20.57 -1.65
N LYS A 11 -0.27 -21.15 -1.91
CA LYS A 11 0.96 -20.40 -2.19
C LYS A 11 1.08 -20.13 -3.69
N LEU A 12 1.46 -18.92 -4.07
CA LEU A 12 1.67 -18.50 -5.45
C LEU A 12 2.92 -17.63 -5.56
N SER A 13 3.77 -17.95 -6.53
CA SER A 13 4.80 -17.05 -7.03
C SER A 13 4.18 -15.85 -7.76
N GLU A 14 4.97 -14.80 -7.95
CA GLU A 14 4.59 -13.60 -8.68
C GLU A 14 4.10 -13.92 -10.10
N GLY A 15 4.75 -14.87 -10.78
CA GLY A 15 4.35 -15.34 -12.10
C GLY A 15 3.01 -16.09 -12.11
N GLU A 16 2.75 -16.92 -11.11
CA GLU A 16 1.46 -17.60 -10.97
C GLU A 16 0.33 -16.63 -10.64
N VAL A 17 0.60 -15.60 -9.82
CA VAL A 17 -0.35 -14.52 -9.58
C VAL A 17 -0.63 -13.79 -10.90
N ALA A 18 0.39 -13.38 -11.64
CA ALA A 18 0.23 -12.70 -12.93
C ALA A 18 -0.61 -13.52 -13.92
N ALA A 19 -0.35 -14.83 -14.04
CA ALA A 19 -1.13 -15.73 -14.88
C ALA A 19 -2.61 -15.75 -14.50
N ARG A 20 -2.94 -15.83 -13.20
CA ARG A 20 -4.32 -15.79 -12.73
C ARG A 20 -4.99 -14.44 -12.93
N LEU A 21 -4.25 -13.32 -12.81
CA LEU A 21 -4.81 -11.99 -13.12
C LEU A 21 -5.22 -11.86 -14.59
N LEU A 22 -4.58 -12.58 -15.51
CA LEU A 22 -4.94 -12.58 -16.93
C LEU A 22 -6.26 -13.28 -17.22
N GLU A 23 -6.69 -14.21 -16.37
CA GLU A 23 -7.98 -14.91 -16.46
C GLU A 23 -9.18 -14.00 -16.15
N HIS A 24 -8.91 -12.79 -15.66
CA HIS A 24 -9.92 -11.81 -15.31
C HIS A 24 -9.82 -10.56 -16.19
N GLU A 25 -10.98 -10.14 -16.71
CA GLU A 25 -11.11 -8.86 -17.42
C GLU A 25 -10.84 -7.68 -16.48
N GLN A 26 -11.44 -7.69 -15.29
CA GLN A 26 -11.29 -6.63 -14.31
C GLN A 26 -10.93 -7.21 -12.95
N VAL A 27 -9.74 -6.88 -12.45
CA VAL A 27 -9.22 -7.45 -11.20
C VAL A 27 -8.30 -6.47 -10.48
N LEU A 28 -8.40 -6.47 -9.15
CA LEU A 28 -7.48 -5.76 -8.27
C LEU A 28 -6.61 -6.77 -7.53
N CYS A 29 -5.30 -6.66 -7.66
CA CYS A 29 -4.32 -7.39 -6.88
C CYS A 29 -3.69 -6.47 -5.83
N VAL A 30 -3.84 -6.83 -4.56
CA VAL A 30 -3.31 -6.09 -3.42
C VAL A 30 -2.25 -6.95 -2.74
N VAL A 31 -0.99 -6.54 -2.78
CA VAL A 31 0.13 -7.27 -2.17
C VAL A 31 0.72 -6.52 -0.99
N ASN A 32 1.75 -7.04 -0.37
CA ASN A 32 2.20 -6.55 0.93
C ASN A 32 3.32 -5.51 0.80
N THR A 33 4.17 -5.65 -0.22
CA THR A 33 5.32 -4.79 -0.44
C THR A 33 5.35 -4.22 -1.85
N ARG A 34 6.00 -3.06 -2.02
CA ARG A 34 6.10 -2.40 -3.34
C ARG A 34 6.86 -3.27 -4.33
N GLN A 35 7.83 -4.04 -3.83
CA GLN A 35 8.61 -4.97 -4.63
C GLN A 35 7.74 -6.07 -5.22
N GLN A 36 6.92 -6.75 -4.42
CA GLN A 36 5.94 -7.73 -4.91
C GLN A 36 5.00 -7.15 -5.96
N ALA A 37 4.53 -5.91 -5.75
CA ALA A 37 3.62 -5.25 -6.70
C ALA A 37 4.31 -5.02 -8.05
N LEU A 38 5.56 -4.57 -8.01
CA LEU A 38 6.38 -4.35 -9.18
C LEU A 38 6.72 -5.67 -9.90
N ASP A 39 7.03 -6.72 -9.16
CA ASP A 39 7.43 -8.01 -9.72
C ASP A 39 6.25 -8.71 -10.42
N ILE A 40 5.06 -8.69 -9.82
CA ILE A 40 3.83 -9.16 -10.49
C ILE A 40 3.54 -8.31 -11.73
N PHE A 41 3.65 -6.98 -11.62
CA PHE A 41 3.41 -6.09 -12.76
C PHE A 41 4.36 -6.37 -13.93
N LYS A 42 5.65 -6.63 -13.66
CA LYS A 42 6.65 -7.01 -14.66
C LYS A 42 6.45 -8.40 -15.24
N ALA A 43 5.82 -9.31 -14.49
CA ALA A 43 5.50 -10.66 -14.96
C ALA A 43 4.28 -10.69 -15.90
N LEU A 44 3.47 -9.62 -15.92
CA LEU A 44 2.39 -9.48 -16.88
C LEU A 44 2.93 -9.10 -18.28
N PRO A 45 2.26 -9.53 -19.37
CA PRO A 45 2.60 -9.07 -20.72
C PRO A 45 2.39 -7.56 -20.84
N GLU A 46 3.12 -6.91 -21.75
CA GLU A 46 2.91 -5.49 -22.04
C GLU A 46 1.49 -5.25 -22.55
N SER A 47 0.74 -4.38 -21.85
CA SER A 47 -0.65 -4.08 -22.17
C SER A 47 -1.11 -2.85 -21.40
N ASP A 48 -1.90 -1.99 -22.04
CA ASP A 48 -2.52 -0.81 -21.43
C ASP A 48 -3.55 -1.19 -20.34
N ALA A 49 -4.07 -2.41 -20.36
CA ALA A 49 -4.93 -2.94 -19.31
C ALA A 49 -4.23 -3.15 -17.96
N ASN A 50 -2.90 -3.25 -17.94
CA ASN A 50 -2.14 -3.52 -16.73
C ASN A 50 -1.73 -2.20 -16.09
N ILE A 51 -2.11 -1.98 -14.84
CA ILE A 51 -1.90 -0.73 -14.13
C ILE A 51 -1.22 -1.00 -12.80
N HIS A 52 0.02 -0.54 -12.65
CA HIS A 52 0.68 -0.45 -11.35
C HIS A 52 0.24 0.83 -10.64
N LEU A 53 -0.20 0.74 -9.38
CA LEU A 53 -0.55 1.90 -8.56
C LEU A 53 0.32 1.97 -7.31
N SER A 54 1.19 3.00 -7.25
CA SER A 54 2.25 3.12 -6.24
C SER A 54 2.18 4.44 -5.46
N ALA A 55 2.56 4.40 -4.18
CA ALA A 55 2.80 5.60 -3.39
C ALA A 55 4.05 6.39 -3.86
N LEU A 56 4.91 5.79 -4.70
CA LEU A 56 6.04 6.46 -5.36
C LEU A 56 5.60 7.30 -6.57
N MET A 57 4.31 7.30 -6.90
CA MET A 57 3.70 8.27 -7.81
C MET A 57 3.22 9.48 -7.00
N HIS A 58 3.48 10.69 -7.49
CA HIS A 58 2.97 11.90 -6.84
C HIS A 58 1.44 11.99 -6.97
N PRO A 59 0.75 12.73 -6.07
CA PRO A 59 -0.71 12.76 -6.03
C PRO A 59 -1.42 13.08 -7.36
N ALA A 60 -0.91 14.01 -8.16
CA ALA A 60 -1.50 14.34 -9.46
C ALA A 60 -1.44 13.16 -10.45
N HIS A 61 -0.31 12.45 -10.54
CA HIS A 61 -0.18 11.25 -11.37
C HIS A 61 -1.10 10.13 -10.87
N ARG A 62 -1.18 9.92 -9.55
CA ARG A 62 -2.12 8.94 -8.97
C ARG A 62 -3.57 9.27 -9.32
N TYR A 63 -3.94 10.54 -9.26
CA TYR A 63 -5.28 10.99 -9.61
C TYR A 63 -5.64 10.66 -11.07
N GLU A 64 -4.71 10.83 -12.00
CA GLU A 64 -4.89 10.47 -13.41
C GLU A 64 -5.10 8.96 -13.59
N LYS A 65 -4.23 8.12 -13.00
CA LYS A 65 -4.37 6.66 -13.04
C LYS A 65 -5.69 6.20 -12.42
N LEU A 66 -6.08 6.77 -11.28
CA LEU A 66 -7.36 6.45 -10.63
C LEU A 66 -8.57 6.88 -11.47
N THR A 67 -8.46 7.99 -12.19
CA THR A 67 -9.50 8.44 -13.12
C THR A 67 -9.63 7.48 -14.30
N GLU A 68 -8.50 6.99 -14.84
CA GLU A 68 -8.50 5.95 -15.86
C GLU A 68 -9.14 4.64 -15.37
N ILE A 69 -8.73 4.15 -14.19
CA ILE A 69 -9.30 2.95 -13.57
C ILE A 69 -10.82 3.10 -13.44
N ARG A 70 -11.31 4.23 -12.92
CA ARG A 70 -12.75 4.49 -12.79
C ARG A 70 -13.48 4.41 -14.12
N LYS A 71 -12.91 4.98 -15.20
CA LYS A 71 -13.51 4.89 -16.55
C LYS A 71 -13.56 3.45 -17.05
N ARG A 72 -12.50 2.67 -16.85
CA ARG A 72 -12.48 1.25 -17.24
C ARG A 72 -13.51 0.42 -16.45
N LEU A 73 -13.74 0.73 -15.17
CA LEU A 73 -14.70 0.02 -14.32
C LEU A 73 -16.17 0.47 -14.48
N GLN A 74 -16.47 1.42 -15.37
CA GLN A 74 -17.86 1.82 -15.62
C GLN A 74 -18.66 0.65 -16.24
N PRO A 75 -19.92 0.44 -15.83
CA PRO A 75 -20.79 -0.54 -16.47
C PRO A 75 -20.87 -0.30 -17.99
N GLY A 76 -20.68 -1.37 -18.77
CA GLY A 76 -20.70 -1.30 -20.23
C GLY A 76 -19.39 -0.81 -20.89
N SER A 77 -18.33 -0.47 -20.13
CA SER A 77 -17.03 -0.16 -20.76
C SER A 77 -16.46 -1.38 -21.49
N GLY A 78 -16.61 -2.58 -20.91
CA GLY A 78 -16.04 -3.82 -21.43
C GLY A 78 -14.51 -3.83 -21.51
N ARG A 79 -13.83 -2.83 -20.94
CA ARG A 79 -12.37 -2.70 -21.04
C ARG A 79 -11.68 -3.48 -19.94
N PRO A 80 -10.64 -4.28 -20.27
CA PRO A 80 -9.84 -4.94 -19.27
C PRO A 80 -9.10 -3.93 -18.38
N CYS A 81 -8.99 -4.24 -17.09
CA CYS A 81 -8.41 -3.40 -16.05
C CYS A 81 -7.82 -4.27 -14.93
N ARG A 82 -6.49 -4.44 -14.95
CA ARG A 82 -5.75 -5.25 -13.99
C ARG A 82 -4.88 -4.33 -13.15
N VAL A 83 -5.30 -4.05 -11.92
CA VAL A 83 -4.62 -3.11 -11.04
C VAL A 83 -3.78 -3.87 -10.02
N ILE A 84 -2.51 -3.50 -9.87
CA ILE A 84 -1.60 -4.08 -8.87
C ILE A 84 -1.11 -2.98 -7.92
N SER A 85 -1.27 -3.19 -6.61
CA SER A 85 -0.94 -2.19 -5.59
C SER A 85 -0.59 -2.83 -4.24
N THR A 86 -0.01 -2.09 -3.29
CA THR A 86 0.34 -2.62 -1.95
C THR A 86 -0.77 -2.42 -0.93
N GLN A 87 -1.26 -1.20 -0.81
CA GLN A 87 -2.36 -0.85 0.05
C GLN A 87 -3.04 0.30 -0.66
N LEU A 88 -4.37 0.27 -0.71
CA LEU A 88 -5.15 1.31 -1.37
C LEU A 88 -4.72 2.67 -0.82
N ILE A 89 -4.25 3.49 -1.75
CA ILE A 89 -3.75 4.83 -1.47
C ILE A 89 -4.94 5.65 -0.99
N GLU A 90 -4.88 6.01 0.29
CA GLU A 90 -5.62 7.06 0.98
C GLU A 90 -7.16 6.88 1.04
N ALA A 91 -7.72 7.24 2.19
CA ALA A 91 -9.16 7.35 2.37
C ALA A 91 -9.75 8.26 1.26
N GLY A 92 -10.56 7.71 0.37
CA GLY A 92 -11.29 8.49 -0.64
C GLY A 92 -11.34 7.90 -2.05
N VAL A 93 -10.57 6.85 -2.35
CA VAL A 93 -10.66 6.18 -3.66
C VAL A 93 -11.81 5.18 -3.68
N ASP A 94 -12.92 5.58 -4.30
CA ASP A 94 -14.05 4.69 -4.62
C ASP A 94 -13.79 3.93 -5.94
N VAL A 95 -13.32 2.69 -5.81
CA VAL A 95 -13.20 1.72 -6.90
C VAL A 95 -13.88 0.42 -6.47
N ASP A 96 -14.54 -0.24 -7.42
CA ASP A 96 -15.35 -1.43 -7.21
C ASP A 96 -15.02 -2.45 -8.31
N PHE A 97 -14.36 -3.54 -7.92
CA PHE A 97 -13.91 -4.59 -8.84
C PHE A 97 -14.79 -5.84 -8.70
N PRO A 98 -15.02 -6.60 -9.78
CA PRO A 98 -15.74 -7.88 -9.69
C PRO A 98 -14.88 -8.99 -9.04
N CYS A 99 -13.55 -8.84 -9.05
CA CYS A 99 -12.61 -9.79 -8.48
C CYS A 99 -11.45 -9.07 -7.79
N VAL A 100 -11.02 -9.61 -6.64
CA VAL A 100 -9.86 -9.12 -5.89
C VAL A 100 -8.94 -10.29 -5.55
N PHE A 101 -7.64 -10.11 -5.75
CA PHE A 101 -6.56 -10.93 -5.22
C PHE A 101 -5.90 -10.19 -4.06
N ARG A 102 -5.71 -10.84 -2.91
CA ARG A 102 -5.06 -10.26 -1.75
C ARG A 102 -3.96 -11.19 -1.24
N ALA A 103 -2.73 -10.71 -1.23
CA ALA A 103 -1.66 -11.41 -0.50
C ALA A 103 -2.01 -11.47 0.98
N VAL A 104 -1.75 -12.60 1.63
CA VAL A 104 -2.17 -12.80 3.02
C VAL A 104 -1.52 -11.76 3.92
N ALA A 105 -2.34 -11.13 4.75
CA ALA A 105 -1.97 -10.12 5.72
C ALA A 105 -2.90 -10.27 6.93
N GLY A 106 -2.99 -9.24 7.78
CA GLY A 106 -4.00 -9.17 8.82
C GLY A 106 -5.42 -9.37 8.27
N ILE A 107 -6.30 -9.97 9.07
CA ILE A 107 -7.68 -10.26 8.65
C ILE A 107 -8.49 -8.99 8.38
N ASP A 108 -8.15 -7.90 9.08
CA ASP A 108 -8.62 -6.54 8.84
C ASP A 108 -8.27 -6.06 7.42
N SER A 109 -7.05 -6.31 6.96
CA SER A 109 -6.58 -5.95 5.63
C SER A 109 -7.28 -6.77 4.55
N ILE A 110 -7.59 -8.05 4.83
CA ILE A 110 -8.40 -8.90 3.94
C ILE A 110 -9.84 -8.34 3.87
N ALA A 111 -10.45 -8.00 5.00
CA ALA A 111 -11.79 -7.43 5.05
C ALA A 111 -11.88 -6.08 4.32
N GLN A 112 -10.87 -5.22 4.47
CA GLN A 112 -10.77 -3.95 3.75
C GLN A 112 -10.68 -4.16 2.23
N ALA A 113 -9.91 -5.15 1.77
CA ALA A 113 -9.81 -5.51 0.36
C ALA A 113 -11.13 -6.10 -0.16
N ALA A 114 -11.80 -6.95 0.62
CA ALA A 114 -13.11 -7.49 0.30
C ALA A 114 -14.17 -6.38 0.16
N GLY A 115 -14.08 -5.30 0.96
CA GLY A 115 -14.93 -4.11 0.84
C GLY A 115 -14.80 -3.35 -0.49
N ARG A 116 -13.84 -3.70 -1.34
CA ARG A 116 -13.61 -3.16 -2.70
C ARG A 116 -14.02 -4.11 -3.80
N CYS A 117 -14.52 -5.28 -3.42
CA CYS A 117 -15.05 -6.30 -4.32
C CYS A 117 -16.58 -6.27 -4.27
N ASN A 118 -17.22 -6.08 -5.43
CA ASN A 118 -18.67 -5.96 -5.57
C ASN A 118 -19.32 -5.07 -4.49
N ARG A 119 -18.66 -3.95 -4.15
CA ARG A 119 -19.02 -3.03 -3.08
C ARG A 119 -20.44 -2.49 -3.27
N ASN A 120 -20.78 -2.17 -4.52
CA ASN A 120 -22.07 -1.61 -4.89
C ASN A 120 -23.14 -2.68 -5.16
N GLY A 121 -22.82 -3.97 -5.00
CA GLY A 121 -23.76 -5.07 -5.28
C GLY A 121 -24.27 -5.09 -6.71
N ARG A 122 -23.45 -4.60 -7.66
CA ARG A 122 -23.83 -4.47 -9.07
C ARG A 122 -23.95 -5.82 -9.77
N ASN A 123 -23.26 -6.82 -9.25
CA ASN A 123 -23.33 -8.19 -9.77
C ASN A 123 -24.31 -9.02 -8.95
N GLU A 124 -25.16 -9.79 -9.63
CA GLU A 124 -26.08 -10.75 -9.02
C GLU A 124 -25.34 -11.87 -8.26
N VAL A 125 -24.11 -12.17 -8.71
CA VAL A 125 -23.20 -13.13 -8.08
C VAL A 125 -22.25 -12.40 -7.12
N PRO A 126 -21.96 -12.96 -5.93
CA PRO A 126 -20.95 -12.41 -5.03
C PRO A 126 -19.59 -12.24 -5.74
N GLY A 127 -18.91 -11.13 -5.46
CA GLY A 127 -17.55 -10.90 -5.99
C GLY A 127 -16.54 -11.84 -5.35
N LYS A 128 -15.56 -12.32 -6.11
CA LYS A 128 -14.56 -13.28 -5.60
C LYS A 128 -13.36 -12.56 -5.00
N VAL A 129 -12.99 -12.94 -3.78
CA VAL A 129 -11.79 -12.47 -3.10
C VAL A 129 -10.85 -13.65 -2.92
N PHE A 130 -9.82 -13.73 -3.77
CA PHE A 130 -8.80 -14.76 -3.68
C PHE A 130 -7.69 -14.34 -2.75
N VAL A 131 -7.43 -15.14 -1.72
CA VAL A 131 -6.38 -14.89 -0.74
C VAL A 131 -5.24 -15.88 -0.99
N PHE A 132 -4.00 -15.38 -1.08
CA PHE A 132 -2.84 -16.21 -1.42
C PHE A 132 -1.60 -15.82 -0.60
N ALA A 133 -0.70 -16.76 -0.38
CA ALA A 133 0.60 -16.52 0.26
C ALA A 133 1.72 -16.58 -0.76
N PHE A 134 2.83 -15.89 -0.53
CA PHE A 134 4.04 -16.12 -1.32
C PHE A 134 4.82 -17.33 -0.76
N PRO A 135 5.51 -18.13 -1.60
CA PRO A 135 6.35 -19.24 -1.15
C PRO A 135 7.48 -18.81 -0.22
N GLU A 136 8.09 -17.68 -0.54
CA GLU A 136 9.14 -17.01 0.23
C GLU A 136 8.62 -15.63 0.65
N ASP A 137 8.04 -15.51 1.84
CA ASP A 137 7.84 -14.20 2.46
C ASP A 137 9.21 -13.67 2.89
N GLY A 138 9.95 -13.14 1.91
CA GLY A 138 11.24 -12.48 2.07
C GLY A 138 11.07 -11.21 2.88
N GLY A 139 11.40 -11.27 4.17
CA GLY A 139 11.80 -10.10 4.97
C GLY A 139 10.90 -9.72 6.13
N CYS A 140 9.57 -9.91 6.08
CA CYS A 140 8.68 -9.42 7.15
C CYS A 140 8.07 -10.55 7.99
N SER A 141 8.60 -10.76 9.19
CA SER A 141 8.13 -11.81 10.11
C SER A 141 6.65 -11.67 10.50
N PHE A 142 6.10 -10.45 10.43
CA PHE A 142 4.70 -10.16 10.73
C PHE A 142 3.76 -10.79 9.71
N PHE A 143 4.00 -10.56 8.41
CA PHE A 143 3.18 -11.12 7.34
C PHE A 143 3.20 -12.62 7.32
N ARG A 144 4.37 -13.22 7.55
CA ARG A 144 4.51 -14.66 7.64
C ARG A 144 3.64 -15.26 8.76
N GLN A 145 3.59 -14.59 9.91
CA GLN A 145 2.78 -15.04 11.04
C GLN A 145 1.30 -14.80 10.83
N ALA A 146 0.91 -13.62 10.34
CA ALA A 146 -0.46 -13.34 9.92
C ALA A 146 -0.93 -14.36 8.88
N ALA A 147 -0.06 -14.71 7.93
CA ALA A 147 -0.31 -15.75 6.94
C ALA A 147 -0.45 -17.14 7.55
N GLN A 148 0.37 -17.49 8.54
CA GLN A 148 0.28 -18.78 9.22
C GLN A 148 -0.98 -18.89 10.08
N SER A 149 -1.34 -17.85 10.83
CA SER A 149 -2.57 -17.79 11.63
C SER A 149 -3.80 -17.82 10.73
N ALA A 150 -3.82 -17.03 9.65
CA ALA A 150 -4.89 -17.07 8.67
C ALA A 150 -4.97 -18.45 7.99
N ALA A 151 -3.85 -19.03 7.56
CA ALA A 151 -3.75 -20.34 6.88
C ALA A 151 -4.54 -21.45 7.61
N LYS A 152 -4.40 -21.52 8.94
CA LYS A 152 -5.11 -22.49 9.79
C LYS A 152 -6.64 -22.31 9.73
N LEU A 153 -7.08 -21.05 9.68
CA LEU A 153 -8.49 -20.69 9.78
C LEU A 153 -9.24 -20.81 8.45
N PHE A 154 -8.57 -20.75 7.29
CA PHE A 154 -9.25 -20.90 6.00
C PHE A 154 -9.93 -22.28 5.85
N GLY A 155 -9.29 -23.34 6.35
CA GLY A 155 -9.85 -24.70 6.32
C GLY A 155 -11.01 -24.89 7.29
N GLU A 156 -10.91 -24.32 8.49
CA GLU A 156 -11.91 -24.45 9.56
C GLU A 156 -13.19 -23.65 9.28
N TYR A 157 -13.08 -22.49 8.64
CA TYR A 157 -14.21 -21.59 8.41
C TYR A 157 -14.77 -21.61 6.97
N GLU A 158 -14.31 -22.54 6.14
CA GLU A 158 -14.76 -22.71 4.74
C GLU A 158 -14.68 -21.39 3.94
N GLY A 159 -13.58 -20.65 4.10
CA GLY A 159 -13.39 -19.36 3.44
C GLY A 159 -14.20 -18.18 4.00
N ARG A 160 -14.99 -18.35 5.08
CA ARG A 160 -15.72 -17.24 5.73
C ARG A 160 -14.83 -16.41 6.65
N LEU A 161 -13.81 -15.78 6.08
CA LEU A 161 -12.77 -15.06 6.83
C LEU A 161 -13.27 -13.84 7.58
N THR A 162 -14.28 -13.18 7.03
CA THR A 162 -14.88 -12.00 7.63
C THR A 162 -15.99 -12.34 8.62
N ALA A 163 -16.25 -13.63 8.88
CA ALA A 163 -17.21 -14.04 9.90
C ALA A 163 -16.70 -13.64 11.30
N PRO A 164 -17.55 -13.10 12.19
CA PRO A 164 -17.14 -12.68 13.52
C PRO A 164 -16.38 -13.75 14.32
N GLU A 165 -16.75 -15.02 14.13
CA GLU A 165 -16.11 -16.17 14.77
C GLU A 165 -14.68 -16.37 14.27
N CYS A 166 -14.46 -16.31 12.95
CA CYS A 166 -13.14 -16.42 12.34
C CYS A 166 -12.24 -15.24 12.72
N VAL A 167 -12.80 -14.02 12.77
CA VAL A 167 -12.09 -12.81 13.20
C VAL A 167 -11.63 -12.95 14.64
N ARG A 168 -12.51 -13.42 15.56
CA ARG A 168 -12.14 -13.66 16.96
C ARG A 168 -11.05 -14.74 17.07
N ALA A 169 -11.18 -15.86 16.36
CA ALA A 169 -10.19 -16.93 16.37
C ALA A 169 -8.83 -16.47 15.83
N TYR A 170 -8.82 -15.68 14.75
CA TYR A 170 -7.62 -15.06 14.19
C TYR A 170 -6.90 -14.19 15.21
N PHE A 171 -7.61 -13.25 15.82
CA PHE A 171 -6.99 -12.36 16.78
C PHE A 171 -6.55 -13.11 18.04
N ALA A 172 -7.29 -14.11 18.51
CA ALA A 172 -6.86 -14.94 19.63
C ALA A 172 -5.51 -15.66 19.36
N ASP A 173 -5.37 -16.35 18.22
CA ASP A 173 -4.10 -17.01 17.84
C ASP A 173 -3.00 -15.98 17.57
N PHE A 174 -3.32 -14.89 16.89
CA PHE A 174 -2.36 -13.85 16.55
C PHE A 174 -1.81 -13.15 17.80
N PHE A 175 -2.68 -12.72 18.72
CA PHE A 175 -2.30 -12.06 19.97
C PHE A 175 -1.50 -13.01 20.87
N TRP A 176 -1.96 -14.25 21.03
CA TRP A 176 -1.26 -15.25 21.84
C TRP A 176 0.16 -15.54 21.33
N ASN A 177 0.32 -15.70 20.02
CA ASN A 177 1.63 -15.99 19.42
C ASN A 177 2.58 -14.78 19.40
N ASN A 178 2.07 -13.56 19.61
CA ASN A 178 2.86 -12.32 19.53
C ASN A 178 2.97 -11.54 20.85
N GLU A 179 2.47 -12.08 21.97
CA GLU A 179 2.40 -11.39 23.27
C GLU A 179 3.72 -10.73 23.68
N GLN A 180 4.86 -11.43 23.52
CA GLN A 180 6.17 -10.88 23.90
C GLN A 180 6.76 -9.85 22.93
N ARG A 181 6.21 -9.71 21.71
CA ARG A 181 6.74 -8.79 20.68
C ARG A 181 5.94 -7.49 20.56
N MET A 182 4.73 -7.45 21.14
CA MET A 182 3.88 -6.25 21.09
C MET A 182 4.41 -5.11 21.95
N ASP A 183 5.22 -5.42 22.96
CA ASP A 183 5.92 -4.45 23.80
C ASP A 183 7.45 -4.58 23.65
N GLY A 184 7.94 -4.72 22.42
CA GLY A 184 9.38 -4.88 22.15
C GLY A 184 10.26 -3.75 22.70
N ASP A 185 9.68 -2.55 22.85
CA ASP A 185 10.32 -1.37 23.42
C ASP A 185 10.06 -1.21 24.94
N GLY A 186 9.32 -2.14 25.57
CA GLY A 186 9.03 -2.12 27.02
C GLY A 186 8.14 -0.96 27.47
N ILE A 187 7.39 -0.34 26.57
CA ILE A 187 6.55 0.84 26.81
C ILE A 187 5.44 0.55 27.80
N LEU A 188 4.79 -0.62 27.74
CA LEU A 188 3.76 -0.98 28.71
C LEU A 188 4.34 -1.04 30.11
N THR A 189 5.55 -1.58 30.26
CA THR A 189 6.27 -1.62 31.54
C THR A 189 6.56 -0.21 32.06
N ILE A 190 6.98 0.71 31.18
CA ILE A 190 7.21 2.13 31.51
C ILE A 190 5.91 2.85 31.91
N CYS A 191 4.76 2.40 31.37
CA CYS A 191 3.44 2.93 31.68
C CYS A 191 2.84 2.40 33.00
N LEU A 192 3.32 1.28 33.56
CA LEU A 192 2.75 0.69 34.79
C LEU A 192 2.66 1.70 35.97
N PRO A 193 3.68 2.51 36.27
CA PRO A 193 3.63 3.47 37.38
C PRO A 193 2.64 4.63 37.16
N ALA A 194 2.20 4.87 35.91
CA ALA A 194 1.24 5.93 35.59
C ALA A 194 -0.12 5.72 36.26
N GLN A 195 -0.49 4.47 36.57
CA GLN A 195 -1.72 4.15 37.32
C GLN A 195 -1.71 4.73 38.74
N SER A 196 -0.54 5.00 39.30
CA SER A 196 -0.34 5.66 40.60
C SER A 196 0.00 7.15 40.47
N GLY A 197 -0.14 7.74 39.28
CA GLY A 197 0.18 9.14 39.00
C GLY A 197 1.66 9.44 38.70
N ASP A 198 2.53 8.42 38.74
CA ASP A 198 3.96 8.53 38.41
C ASP A 198 4.18 8.27 36.92
N ILE A 199 3.99 9.30 36.10
CA ILE A 199 4.11 9.18 34.64
C ILE A 199 5.56 9.49 34.23
N GLN A 200 6.22 8.49 33.63
CA GLN A 200 7.60 8.58 33.15
C GLN A 200 7.72 9.32 31.80
N PHE A 201 7.29 10.59 31.76
CA PHE A 201 7.20 11.40 30.52
C PHE A 201 8.49 11.44 29.70
N ARG A 202 9.65 11.51 30.36
CA ARG A 202 10.96 11.57 29.67
C ARG A 202 11.26 10.31 28.86
N GLU A 203 10.91 9.14 29.39
CA GLU A 203 11.16 7.86 28.71
C GLU A 203 10.11 7.62 27.62
N LEU A 204 8.84 7.92 27.90
CA LEU A 204 7.77 7.84 26.91
C LEU A 204 8.00 8.76 25.70
N ALA A 205 8.62 9.93 25.90
CA ALA A 205 8.96 10.85 24.80
C ALA A 205 10.02 10.31 23.82
N LYS A 206 10.78 9.27 24.20
CA LYS A 206 11.75 8.61 23.31
C LYS A 206 11.07 7.63 22.35
N PHE A 207 9.88 7.12 22.72
CA PHE A 207 9.11 6.23 21.86
C PHE A 207 8.69 6.97 20.60
N ARG A 208 9.00 6.38 19.44
CA ARG A 208 8.51 6.85 18.15
C ARG A 208 7.78 5.70 17.47
N MET A 209 6.46 5.85 17.34
CA MET A 209 5.63 4.92 16.58
C MET A 209 6.12 4.76 15.14
N ILE A 210 6.65 5.85 14.54
CA ILE A 210 7.31 5.84 13.24
C ILE A 210 8.79 6.16 13.46
N GLN A 211 9.66 5.16 13.30
CA GLN A 211 11.09 5.32 13.56
C GLN A 211 11.82 6.21 12.54
N SER A 212 11.23 6.46 11.37
CA SER A 212 11.82 7.29 10.32
C SER A 212 10.76 8.14 9.65
N ALA A 213 10.85 9.46 9.83
CA ALA A 213 9.99 10.38 9.11
C ALA A 213 10.31 10.34 7.61
N SER A 214 9.28 10.36 6.76
CA SER A 214 9.47 10.48 5.32
C SER A 214 9.97 11.89 4.96
N VAL A 215 10.80 11.97 3.94
CA VAL A 215 11.29 13.21 3.35
C VAL A 215 10.50 13.50 2.07
N PRO A 216 10.01 14.73 1.88
CA PRO A 216 9.35 15.13 0.64
C PRO A 216 10.36 15.34 -0.49
N VAL A 217 10.10 14.76 -1.65
CA VAL A 217 10.82 15.04 -2.91
C VAL A 217 9.83 15.52 -3.95
N ILE A 218 10.07 16.71 -4.50
CA ILE A 218 9.23 17.32 -5.54
C ILE A 218 9.67 16.75 -6.90
N ILE A 219 8.73 16.16 -7.62
CA ILE A 219 8.94 15.66 -8.98
C ILE A 219 8.58 16.77 -9.96
N ALA A 220 9.60 17.39 -10.55
CA ALA A 220 9.48 18.50 -11.49
C ALA A 220 9.81 18.07 -12.94
N GLY A 221 9.22 16.96 -13.37
CA GLY A 221 9.36 16.46 -14.74
C GLY A 221 8.47 17.19 -15.75
N ASP A 222 7.31 17.70 -15.32
CA ASP A 222 6.38 18.44 -16.19
C ASP A 222 6.58 19.97 -16.10
N GLU A 223 6.12 20.67 -17.14
CA GLU A 223 6.27 22.13 -17.26
C GLU A 223 5.60 22.88 -16.09
N LYS A 224 4.48 22.38 -15.60
CA LYS A 224 3.71 23.04 -14.53
C LYS A 224 4.46 22.99 -13.20
N ALA A 225 5.01 21.83 -12.84
CA ALA A 225 5.82 21.63 -11.66
C ALA A 225 7.14 22.43 -11.77
N GLN A 226 7.79 22.44 -12.93
CA GLN A 226 8.99 23.24 -13.16
C GLN A 226 8.73 24.74 -12.98
N ASN A 227 7.63 25.25 -13.52
CA ASN A 227 7.25 26.66 -13.36
C ASN A 227 6.97 27.01 -11.89
N LEU A 228 6.34 26.11 -11.13
CA LEU A 228 6.13 26.29 -9.69
C LEU A 228 7.45 26.28 -8.91
N VAL A 229 8.40 25.42 -9.27
CA VAL A 229 9.74 25.40 -8.64
C VAL A 229 10.50 26.70 -8.94
N ARG A 230 10.49 27.20 -10.18
CA ARG A 230 11.12 28.49 -10.52
C ARG A 230 10.49 29.65 -9.75
N ALA A 231 9.16 29.65 -9.60
CA ALA A 231 8.48 30.65 -8.79
C ALA A 231 8.85 30.54 -7.29
N LEU A 232 9.10 29.34 -6.79
CA LEU A 232 9.50 29.10 -5.40
C LEU A 232 10.86 29.73 -5.07
N GLU A 233 11.82 29.65 -6.00
CA GLU A 233 13.16 30.24 -5.88
C GLU A 233 13.12 31.77 -5.74
N ALA A 234 12.22 32.43 -6.48
CA ALA A 234 12.11 33.89 -6.51
C ALA A 234 11.14 34.48 -5.47
N ALA A 235 10.31 33.67 -4.80
CA ALA A 235 9.23 34.16 -3.96
C ALA A 235 9.67 34.50 -2.52
N GLU A 236 9.25 35.68 -2.04
CA GLU A 236 9.33 36.04 -0.61
C GLU A 236 8.36 35.20 0.25
N HIS A 237 7.20 34.82 -0.30
CA HIS A 237 6.17 34.04 0.40
C HIS A 237 5.97 32.66 -0.24
N LYS A 238 6.66 31.66 0.32
CA LYS A 238 6.79 30.31 -0.27
C LYS A 238 5.61 29.37 0.02
N GLY A 239 4.83 29.62 1.08
CA GLY A 239 3.80 28.70 1.57
C GLY A 239 2.70 28.36 0.54
N GLY A 240 2.23 29.35 -0.22
CA GLY A 240 1.21 29.13 -1.26
C GLY A 240 1.73 28.27 -2.42
N ILE A 241 3.00 28.42 -2.78
CA ILE A 241 3.65 27.65 -3.85
C ILE A 241 3.93 26.23 -3.37
N LEU A 242 4.47 26.06 -2.15
CA LEU A 242 4.69 24.75 -1.55
C LEU A 242 3.38 23.95 -1.46
N ARG A 243 2.26 24.59 -1.09
CA ARG A 243 0.93 23.95 -1.09
C ARG A 243 0.51 23.47 -2.47
N LYS A 244 0.82 24.22 -3.54
CA LYS A 244 0.58 23.76 -4.92
C LYS A 244 1.53 22.62 -5.31
N LEU A 245 2.78 22.64 -4.85
CA LEU A 245 3.79 21.61 -5.14
C LEU A 245 3.53 20.28 -4.43
N GLN A 246 2.71 20.26 -3.36
CA GLN A 246 2.32 19.01 -2.68
C GLN A 246 1.73 17.96 -3.65
N GLN A 247 1.00 18.37 -4.70
CA GLN A 247 0.45 17.44 -5.69
C GLN A 247 1.50 16.77 -6.59
N PHE A 248 2.71 17.32 -6.61
CA PHE A 248 3.89 16.83 -7.34
C PHE A 248 4.94 16.24 -6.39
N THR A 249 4.62 16.05 -5.11
CA THR A 249 5.57 15.59 -4.10
C THR A 249 5.37 14.10 -3.82
N VAL A 250 6.48 13.35 -3.77
CA VAL A 250 6.54 11.97 -3.31
C VAL A 250 7.20 11.94 -1.93
N GLN A 251 6.69 11.08 -1.04
CA GLN A 251 7.26 10.86 0.28
C GLN A 251 8.15 9.61 0.24
N ILE A 252 9.43 9.77 0.55
CA ILE A 252 10.42 8.67 0.57
C ILE A 252 11.13 8.60 1.92
N TYR A 253 11.74 7.47 2.23
CA TYR A 253 12.55 7.33 3.43
C TYR A 253 13.93 7.99 3.28
N PRO A 254 14.59 8.41 4.37
CA PRO A 254 15.91 9.04 4.31
C PRO A 254 16.96 8.24 3.52
N TYR A 255 17.01 6.91 3.69
CA TYR A 255 17.96 6.08 2.94
C TYR A 255 17.66 6.02 1.43
N GLN A 256 16.41 6.23 1.02
CA GLN A 256 16.03 6.32 -0.41
C GLN A 256 16.43 7.69 -0.98
N LEU A 257 16.34 8.74 -0.16
CA LEU A 257 16.83 10.08 -0.52
C LEU A 257 18.34 10.03 -0.77
N ASP A 258 19.09 9.41 0.14
CA ASP A 258 20.54 9.26 0.01
C ASP A 258 20.94 8.48 -1.25
N GLU A 259 20.16 7.47 -1.64
CA GLU A 259 20.39 6.70 -2.87
C GLU A 259 20.28 7.54 -4.15
N ILE A 260 19.30 8.44 -4.21
CA ILE A 260 19.04 9.25 -5.40
C ILE A 260 19.60 10.67 -5.29
N ARG A 261 20.36 10.97 -4.24
CA ARG A 261 20.78 12.33 -3.87
C ARG A 261 21.50 13.07 -4.99
N ASP A 262 22.35 12.36 -5.74
CA ASP A 262 23.11 12.92 -6.87
C ASP A 262 22.22 13.38 -8.04
N TRP A 263 20.95 12.96 -8.06
CA TRP A 263 19.97 13.35 -9.06
C TRP A 263 19.04 14.48 -8.59
N LEU A 264 19.17 14.91 -7.34
CA LEU A 264 18.31 15.90 -6.73
C LEU A 264 18.98 17.27 -6.70
N GLU A 265 18.20 18.29 -6.97
CA GLU A 265 18.55 19.68 -6.73
C GLU A 265 17.98 20.13 -5.39
N GLU A 266 18.70 21.02 -4.72
CA GLU A 266 18.25 21.69 -3.49
C GLU A 266 18.18 23.21 -3.75
N PRO A 267 17.16 23.70 -4.50
CA PRO A 267 17.05 25.13 -4.81
C PRO A 267 16.85 26.00 -3.56
N ILE A 268 16.34 25.40 -2.48
CA ILE A 268 16.15 26.02 -1.18
C ILE A 268 16.54 24.98 -0.13
N PRO A 269 17.19 25.37 0.98
CA PRO A 269 17.51 24.45 2.07
C PRO A 269 16.32 23.57 2.46
N GLU A 270 16.56 22.27 2.55
CA GLU A 270 15.61 21.21 2.92
C GLU A 270 14.50 20.93 1.89
N ILE A 271 14.56 21.53 0.69
CA ILE A 271 13.61 21.27 -0.40
C ILE A 271 14.31 20.53 -1.53
N TRP A 272 14.00 19.24 -1.66
CA TRP A 272 14.55 18.38 -2.69
C TRP A 272 13.68 18.37 -3.95
N VAL A 273 14.30 18.58 -5.11
CA VAL A 273 13.63 18.60 -6.42
C VAL A 273 14.31 17.64 -7.38
N LEU A 274 13.53 16.72 -7.95
CA LEU A 274 13.95 15.88 -9.07
C LEU A 274 13.42 16.50 -10.38
N ARG A 275 14.30 17.07 -11.20
CA ARG A 275 13.93 17.56 -12.55
C ARG A 275 14.08 16.50 -13.64
N SER A 276 15.02 15.57 -13.45
CA SER A 276 15.28 14.51 -14.42
C SER A 276 14.09 13.56 -14.54
N SER A 277 13.69 13.26 -15.77
CA SER A 277 12.68 12.23 -16.07
C SER A 277 13.25 10.81 -15.99
N GLU A 278 14.57 10.63 -15.86
CA GLU A 278 15.18 9.29 -15.88
C GLU A 278 14.80 8.45 -14.65
N LEU A 279 14.68 9.10 -13.49
CA LEU A 279 14.33 8.46 -12.23
C LEU A 279 12.82 8.44 -11.95
N TYR A 280 11.98 8.98 -12.83
CA TYR A 280 10.53 8.93 -12.66
C TYR A 280 9.86 8.25 -13.85
N SER A 281 9.05 7.24 -13.57
CA SER A 281 8.31 6.48 -14.58
C SER A 281 6.82 6.79 -14.54
N ASP A 282 6.22 7.00 -15.71
CA ASP A 282 4.76 7.14 -15.86
C ASP A 282 4.00 5.82 -15.62
N THR A 283 4.71 4.70 -15.46
CA THR A 283 4.12 3.39 -15.14
C THR A 283 4.32 3.01 -13.68
N THR A 284 5.46 3.30 -13.07
CA THR A 284 5.78 2.83 -11.71
C THR A 284 6.05 3.94 -10.68
N GLY A 285 6.15 5.20 -11.11
CA GLY A 285 6.54 6.34 -10.28
C GLY A 285 8.06 6.46 -10.10
N LEU A 286 8.49 7.06 -9.00
CA LEU A 286 9.89 7.28 -8.64
C LEU A 286 10.65 5.94 -8.50
N LYS A 287 11.79 5.83 -9.18
CA LYS A 287 12.70 4.68 -9.15
C LYS A 287 13.68 4.84 -7.99
N CYS A 288 13.46 4.07 -6.94
CA CYS A 288 14.36 3.94 -5.78
C CYS A 288 14.19 2.55 -5.18
N LYS A 289 15.13 2.10 -4.35
CA LYS A 289 15.00 0.83 -3.63
C LYS A 289 13.70 0.79 -2.82
N PRO A 290 13.02 -0.36 -2.74
CA PRO A 290 11.82 -0.49 -1.93
C PRO A 290 12.10 -0.19 -0.44
N PRO A 291 11.06 0.16 0.35
CA PRO A 291 11.08 0.19 1.82
C PRO A 291 11.86 -0.99 2.42
N GLN A 292 13.02 -0.75 3.03
CA GLN A 292 13.70 -1.72 3.88
C GLN A 292 13.23 -1.47 5.31
N GLY A 293 12.15 -2.12 5.74
CA GLY A 293 11.68 -1.98 7.13
C GLY A 293 10.24 -2.41 7.37
N ASN A 294 10.00 -2.91 8.58
CA ASN A 294 8.71 -3.36 9.12
C ASN A 294 7.78 -2.18 9.46
N ALA A 295 7.51 -1.28 8.50
CA ALA A 295 6.50 -0.24 8.70
C ALA A 295 5.10 -0.87 8.55
N PHE A 296 4.68 -1.60 9.59
CA PHE A 296 3.31 -2.07 9.76
C PHE A 296 2.54 -1.11 10.63
N PHE A 297 1.48 -0.55 10.05
CA PHE A 297 0.32 -0.10 10.79
C PHE A 297 -0.65 -1.29 10.80
N GLY A 298 -0.78 -1.93 11.95
CA GLY A 298 -1.94 -2.76 12.27
C GLY A 298 -3.11 -1.90 12.74
#